data_AF-A0A7X5BFI2-F1
#
_entry.id   AF-A0A7X5BFI2-F1
#
_cell.length_a   1.000
_cell.length_b   1.000
_cell.length_c   1.000
_cell.angle_alpha   90.00
_cell.angle_beta   90.00
_cell.angle_gamma   90.00
#
_symmetry.space_group_name_H-M   'P 1'
#
loop_
_entity.id
_entity.type
_entity.pdbx_description
1 polymer ?
#
loop_
_entity_poly.entity_id
_entity_poly.type
_entity_poly.pdbx_seq_one_letter_code
_entity_poly.pdbx_strand_id
1 'polypeptide(L)'
;MRLEVICEDRLGLTRELLDILASKNIDLRGIEIDVVGIIYLNCPDIDFDTFSELMAEIRRIAGVKDVRKIQFMPMERHNTELISLLNNLPDAVLAIDLKGAIDMANQSALTLFNKKRHEMIGRPITQLLPAFNFSRWVEGSKARIREELVIDGLDYRMELMPVYIRDESAQSTLASGMMILRAQLASLQQDMSISEHNNLGFEHFVGVSNRHKSLINHAKKLAMLDQPLLIEGETGTGKEMLARACHHRSHRSNLPFLVLSCASMPDDAAETELFGHAPGSFNHQQGHKGIFEQANGGTVFLDEIGEMSPHLQIKLLRFLQDGTFRRVGEEHEMHVDVRVIASTRHHLATLAESGQFREDLFYRLNVLSVRIPPLRERPSDIQPLLELFIAKHTQKLAMAKPKLAEDLLEQLIHYPWPGNMRQLDNMVLRALTEMPDNLLRVDYFHLPPWEANATGLASVNLDGSLDEIMKEYEAQILDKLYQSFPSSRKLAKRLNVSHTSIANKLRDYGIRKR
;
A
#
# COMPACT_ATOMS: atom_id res chain seq x y z
N MET A 1 29.97 23.44 31.73
CA MET A 1 29.55 22.87 33.03
C MET A 1 28.11 23.21 33.36
N ARG A 2 27.44 22.40 34.20
CA ARG A 2 26.12 22.71 34.77
C ARG A 2 26.23 22.80 36.29
N LEU A 3 25.63 23.83 36.88
CA LEU A 3 25.66 24.08 38.32
C LEU A 3 24.24 24.07 38.89
N GLU A 4 24.10 23.56 40.09
CA GLU A 4 22.91 23.69 40.93
C GLU A 4 23.29 24.53 42.15
N VAL A 5 22.61 25.65 42.32
CA VAL A 5 22.75 26.57 43.45
C VAL A 5 21.50 26.45 44.30
N ILE A 6 21.64 25.93 45.51
CA ILE A 6 20.56 25.83 46.49
C ILE A 6 20.59 27.12 47.31
N CYS A 7 19.51 27.89 47.25
CA CYS A 7 19.44 29.19 47.90
C CYS A 7 18.07 29.45 48.55
N GLU A 8 18.02 30.50 49.35
CA GLU A 8 16.77 31.07 49.83
C GLU A 8 16.17 31.95 48.74
N ASP A 9 14.86 31.84 48.54
CA ASP A 9 14.16 32.66 47.56
C ASP A 9 14.17 34.13 48.02
N ARG A 10 15.07 34.92 47.42
CA ARG A 10 15.23 36.35 47.70
C ARG A 10 15.42 37.15 46.44
N LEU A 11 14.86 38.36 46.44
CA LEU A 11 15.07 39.33 45.37
C LEU A 11 16.55 39.69 45.23
N GLY A 12 17.03 39.72 44.00
CA GLY A 12 18.40 40.11 43.65
C GLY A 12 19.43 38.97 43.62
N LEU A 13 19.11 37.78 44.13
CA LEU A 13 20.08 36.67 44.16
C LEU A 13 20.51 36.23 42.75
N THR A 14 19.56 36.10 41.82
CA THR A 14 19.86 35.79 40.42
C THR A 14 20.80 36.82 39.80
N ARG A 15 20.61 38.11 40.11
CA ARG A 15 21.49 39.18 39.61
C ARG A 15 22.90 39.06 40.17
N GLU A 16 23.04 38.81 41.47
CA GLU A 16 24.36 38.64 42.10
C GLU A 16 25.11 37.43 41.51
N LEU A 17 24.42 36.33 41.21
CA LEU A 17 25.02 35.19 40.51
C LEU A 17 25.51 35.56 39.11
N LEU A 18 24.71 36.31 38.35
CA LEU A 18 25.09 36.78 37.00
C LEU A 18 26.26 37.77 37.05
N ASP A 19 26.30 38.65 38.05
CA ASP A 19 27.37 39.62 38.23
C ASP A 19 28.72 38.91 38.53
N ILE A 20 28.70 37.82 39.32
CA ILE A 20 29.90 36.99 39.56
C ILE A 20 30.36 36.32 38.25
N LEU A 21 29.44 35.70 37.50
CA LEU A 21 29.77 35.07 36.21
C LEU A 21 30.38 36.09 35.24
N ALA A 22 29.79 37.29 35.16
CA ALA A 22 30.29 38.38 34.33
C ALA A 22 31.68 38.86 34.78
N SER A 23 31.94 38.98 36.09
CA SER A 23 33.24 39.40 36.62
C SER A 23 34.39 38.44 36.27
N LYS A 24 34.07 37.16 36.05
CA LYS A 24 35.00 36.11 35.63
C LYS A 24 35.00 35.86 34.12
N ASN A 25 34.30 36.68 33.33
CA ASN A 25 34.11 36.51 31.87
C ASN A 25 33.53 35.14 31.48
N ILE A 26 32.60 34.59 32.28
CA ILE A 26 31.92 33.32 32.00
C ILE A 26 30.56 33.60 31.36
N ASP A 27 30.36 33.12 30.14
CA ASP A 27 29.10 33.28 29.41
C ASP A 27 28.01 32.33 29.92
N LEU A 28 26.77 32.82 29.99
CA LEU A 28 25.61 32.05 30.42
C LEU A 28 24.87 31.50 29.20
N ARG A 29 24.85 30.17 29.07
CA ARG A 29 24.11 29.48 28.00
C ARG A 29 22.66 29.19 28.35
N GLY A 30 22.32 29.16 29.63
CA GLY A 30 20.96 28.92 30.09
C GLY A 30 20.85 29.02 31.60
N ILE A 31 19.68 29.44 32.08
CA ILE A 31 19.33 29.54 33.49
C ILE A 31 17.93 28.99 33.70
N GLU A 32 17.76 28.18 34.73
CA GLU A 32 16.45 27.66 35.16
C GLU A 32 16.28 27.98 36.64
N ILE A 33 15.11 28.46 37.01
CA ILE A 33 14.76 28.80 38.40
C ILE A 33 13.63 27.87 38.81
N ASP A 34 13.89 27.07 39.84
CA ASP A 34 12.89 26.23 40.47
C ASP A 34 12.15 27.03 41.55
N VAL A 35 10.85 26.75 41.70
CA VAL A 35 9.94 27.38 42.66
C VAL A 35 10.35 27.10 44.12
N VAL A 36 11.25 26.14 44.34
CA VAL A 36 11.75 25.73 45.67
C VAL A 36 13.08 26.42 46.04
N GLY A 37 13.46 27.51 45.35
CA GLY A 37 14.67 28.27 45.67
C GLY A 37 15.96 27.61 45.16
N ILE A 38 15.88 26.90 44.02
CA ILE A 38 17.06 26.33 43.36
C ILE A 38 17.27 27.06 42.04
N ILE A 39 18.51 27.49 41.80
CA ILE A 39 18.91 28.10 40.53
C ILE A 39 19.89 27.17 39.84
N TYR A 40 19.57 26.83 38.60
CA TYR A 40 20.41 26.03 37.74
C TYR A 40 21.08 26.93 36.70
N LEU A 41 22.39 26.74 36.50
CA LEU A 41 23.19 27.54 35.58
C LEU A 41 23.90 26.62 34.58
N ASN A 42 23.77 26.92 33.29
CA ASN A 42 24.51 26.26 32.22
C ASN A 42 25.58 27.22 31.67
N CYS A 43 26.84 26.88 31.88
CA CYS A 43 28.01 27.67 31.51
C CYS A 43 28.97 26.83 30.64
N PRO A 44 29.93 27.41 29.90
CA PRO A 44 31.03 26.64 29.31
C PRO A 44 31.84 25.90 30.37
N ASP A 45 32.59 24.86 29.98
CA ASP A 45 33.56 24.25 30.89
C ASP A 45 34.79 25.18 31.05
N ILE A 46 35.28 25.26 32.29
CA ILE A 46 36.39 26.12 32.71
C ILE A 46 37.46 25.28 33.42
N ASP A 47 38.66 25.82 33.58
CA ASP A 47 39.75 25.17 34.30
C ASP A 47 39.44 25.04 35.81
N PHE A 48 40.20 24.17 36.48
CA PHE A 48 39.93 23.81 37.88
C PHE A 48 40.12 24.98 38.85
N ASP A 49 41.11 25.84 38.61
CA ASP A 49 41.43 26.95 39.52
C ASP A 49 40.31 27.99 39.45
N THR A 50 39.91 28.39 38.24
CA THR A 50 38.77 29.30 38.01
C THR A 50 37.46 28.70 38.54
N PHE A 51 37.26 27.39 38.38
CA PHE A 51 36.09 26.69 38.92
C PHE A 51 36.03 26.73 40.45
N SER A 52 37.15 26.46 41.12
CA SER A 52 37.24 26.44 42.58
C SER A 52 36.96 27.83 43.17
N GLU A 53 37.54 28.88 42.58
CA GLU A 53 37.26 30.27 42.95
C GLU A 53 35.79 30.64 42.77
N LEU A 54 35.20 30.33 41.61
CA LEU A 54 33.81 30.61 41.31
C LEU A 54 32.87 29.96 42.34
N MET A 55 33.11 28.69 42.67
CA MET A 55 32.30 27.96 43.65
C MET A 55 32.44 28.56 45.06
N ALA A 56 33.62 29.08 45.42
CA ALA A 56 33.83 29.75 46.70
C ALA A 56 33.12 31.11 46.76
N GLU A 57 33.16 31.89 45.68
CA GLU A 57 32.47 33.19 45.57
C GLU A 57 30.95 33.03 45.61
N ILE A 58 30.40 32.04 44.88
CA ILE A 58 28.96 31.74 44.90
C ILE A 58 28.49 31.36 46.32
N ARG A 59 29.27 30.57 47.07
CA ARG A 59 28.91 30.21 48.47
C ARG A 59 28.97 31.39 49.45
N ARG A 60 29.68 32.47 49.12
CA ARG A 60 29.74 33.68 49.96
C ARG A 60 28.54 34.60 49.78
N ILE A 61 27.76 34.40 48.71
CA ILE A 61 26.50 35.13 48.52
C ILE A 61 25.57 34.84 49.69
N ALA A 62 25.05 35.90 50.32
CA ALA A 62 24.06 35.76 51.38
C ALA A 62 22.82 35.01 50.87
N GLY A 63 22.39 33.98 51.60
CA GLY A 63 21.24 33.15 51.23
C GLY A 63 21.56 31.97 50.31
N VAL A 64 22.80 31.78 49.84
CA VAL A 64 23.21 30.54 49.18
C VAL A 64 23.60 29.51 50.24
N LYS A 65 22.95 28.34 50.23
CA LYS A 65 23.20 27.24 51.17
C LYS A 65 24.27 26.29 50.64
N ASP A 66 24.19 25.96 49.35
CA ASP A 66 25.16 25.10 48.69
C ASP A 66 25.21 25.38 47.18
N VAL A 67 26.32 24.99 46.56
CA VAL A 67 26.47 24.95 45.11
C VAL A 67 27.25 23.70 44.73
N ARG A 68 26.76 22.98 43.73
CA ARG A 68 27.39 21.75 43.23
C ARG A 68 27.29 21.64 41.71
N LYS A 69 28.23 20.90 41.12
CA LYS A 69 28.19 20.56 39.71
C LYS A 69 27.20 19.41 39.50
N ILE A 70 26.32 19.57 38.52
CA ILE A 70 25.37 18.53 38.09
C ILE A 70 25.71 18.06 36.69
N GLN A 71 25.20 16.88 36.32
CA GLN A 71 25.47 16.30 35.01
C GLN A 71 24.61 16.92 33.90
N PHE A 72 23.32 17.17 34.18
CA PHE A 72 22.32 17.68 33.24
C PHE A 72 21.41 18.68 33.94
N MET A 73 20.90 19.66 33.20
CA MET A 73 19.86 20.58 33.70
C MET A 73 18.54 19.82 33.91
N PRO A 74 17.67 20.21 34.85
CA PRO A 74 16.36 19.59 35.03
C PRO A 74 15.50 19.58 33.76
N MET A 75 15.42 20.71 33.05
CA MET A 75 14.65 20.79 31.81
C MET A 75 15.27 19.95 30.68
N GLU A 76 16.60 19.92 30.59
CA GLU A 76 17.34 19.05 29.65
C GLU A 76 17.00 17.58 29.88
N ARG A 77 17.01 17.14 31.14
CA ARG A 77 16.65 15.78 31.54
C ARG A 77 15.18 15.48 31.24
N HIS A 78 14.27 16.35 31.70
CA HIS A 78 12.82 16.15 31.53
C HIS A 78 12.42 16.09 30.05
N ASN A 79 12.95 17.00 29.22
CA ASN A 79 12.72 16.97 27.78
C ASN A 79 13.26 15.69 27.13
N THR A 80 14.43 15.22 27.56
CA THR A 80 15.01 13.97 27.06
C THR A 80 14.14 12.77 27.43
N GLU A 81 13.60 12.73 28.65
CA GLU A 81 12.65 11.70 29.10
C GLU A 81 11.37 11.71 28.25
N LEU A 82 10.75 12.88 28.03
CA LEU A 82 9.55 13.02 27.20
C LEU A 82 9.79 12.60 25.75
N ILE A 83 10.90 13.06 25.14
CA ILE A 83 11.27 12.67 23.77
C ILE A 83 11.49 11.16 23.68
N SER A 84 12.09 10.55 24.70
CA SER A 84 12.31 9.10 24.75
C SER A 84 11.00 8.33 24.82
N LEU A 85 10.04 8.80 25.63
CA LEU A 85 8.69 8.22 25.67
C LEU A 85 8.00 8.31 24.30
N LEU A 86 8.03 9.49 23.67
CA LEU A 86 7.40 9.71 22.36
C LEU A 86 8.02 8.83 21.27
N ASN A 87 9.34 8.64 21.28
CA ASN A 87 10.03 7.78 20.32
C ASN A 87 9.72 6.28 20.51
N ASN A 88 9.26 5.87 21.69
CA ASN A 88 8.86 4.49 21.97
C ASN A 88 7.36 4.22 21.76
N LEU A 89 6.56 5.24 21.43
CA LEU A 89 5.16 5.05 21.11
C LEU A 89 5.01 4.32 19.76
N PRO A 90 4.10 3.34 19.65
CA PRO A 90 3.86 2.62 18.40
C PRO A 90 3.19 3.51 17.35
N ASP A 91 2.38 4.48 17.78
CA ASP A 91 1.68 5.40 16.89
C ASP A 91 2.64 6.47 16.34
N ALA A 92 2.44 6.86 15.09
CA ALA A 92 3.17 7.98 14.50
C ALA A 92 2.63 9.30 15.05
N VAL A 93 3.52 10.12 15.62
CA VAL A 93 3.19 11.39 16.26
C VAL A 93 3.97 12.52 15.61
N LEU A 94 3.26 13.57 15.22
CA LEU A 94 3.78 14.79 14.60
C LEU A 94 3.30 16.03 15.37
N ALA A 95 4.18 17.01 15.53
CA ALA A 95 3.80 18.36 15.94
C ALA A 95 3.97 19.31 14.75
N ILE A 96 2.96 20.14 14.50
CA ILE A 96 2.87 21.01 13.34
C ILE A 96 2.67 22.45 13.82
N ASP A 97 3.56 23.36 13.41
CA ASP A 97 3.45 24.78 13.73
C ASP A 97 2.25 25.42 13.03
N LEU A 98 1.91 26.66 13.40
CA LEU A 98 0.77 27.37 12.80
C LEU A 98 0.94 27.71 11.31
N LYS A 99 2.17 27.62 10.78
CA LYS A 99 2.48 27.80 9.35
C LYS A 99 2.34 26.49 8.57
N GLY A 100 2.06 25.38 9.25
CA GLY A 100 1.93 24.04 8.67
C GLY A 100 3.25 23.29 8.53
N ALA A 101 4.36 23.78 9.11
CA ALA A 101 5.65 23.11 9.12
C ALA A 101 5.75 22.10 10.27
N ILE A 102 6.46 21.00 10.05
CA ILE A 102 6.62 19.94 11.05
C ILE A 102 7.73 20.34 12.03
N ASP A 103 7.38 20.56 13.29
CA ASP A 103 8.32 20.90 14.38
C ASP A 103 8.89 19.66 15.07
N MET A 104 8.10 18.58 15.12
CA MET A 104 8.48 17.34 15.78
C MET A 104 7.92 16.13 15.03
N ALA A 105 8.71 15.07 15.01
CA ALA A 105 8.28 13.74 14.59
C ALA A 105 8.93 12.69 15.49
N ASN A 106 8.14 11.71 15.95
CA ASN A 106 8.68 10.56 16.66
C ASN A 106 9.24 9.49 15.70
N GLN A 107 9.86 8.46 16.26
CA GLN A 107 10.47 7.37 15.48
C GLN A 107 9.47 6.64 14.57
N SER A 108 8.24 6.43 15.06
CA SER A 108 7.17 5.78 14.30
C SER A 108 6.73 6.61 13.10
N ALA A 109 6.66 7.94 13.23
CA ALA A 109 6.40 8.83 12.09
C ALA A 109 7.52 8.80 11.04
N LEU A 110 8.79 8.80 11.47
CA LEU A 110 9.94 8.69 10.55
C LEU A 110 9.91 7.38 9.75
N THR A 111 9.54 6.29 10.42
CA THR A 111 9.42 4.96 9.82
C THR A 111 8.24 4.90 8.86
N LEU A 112 7.09 5.45 9.24
CA LEU A 112 5.88 5.51 8.41
C LEU A 112 6.14 6.22 7.08
N PHE A 113 6.76 7.40 7.11
CA PHE A 113 7.02 8.19 5.89
C PHE A 113 8.34 7.84 5.20
N ASN A 114 9.06 6.82 5.69
CA ASN A 114 10.38 6.40 5.20
C ASN A 114 11.35 7.58 4.97
N LYS A 115 11.42 8.50 5.95
CA LYS A 115 12.21 9.74 5.87
C LYS A 115 13.10 9.91 7.09
N LYS A 116 14.25 10.57 6.90
CA LYS A 116 15.11 10.95 8.01
C LYS A 116 14.59 12.21 8.71
N ARG A 117 14.97 12.41 9.98
CA ARG A 117 14.51 13.56 10.79
C ARG A 117 14.75 14.90 10.08
N HIS A 118 15.96 15.11 9.55
CA HIS A 118 16.30 16.36 8.85
C HIS A 118 15.56 16.58 7.53
N GLU A 119 14.94 15.53 6.96
CA GLU A 119 14.13 15.64 5.75
C GLU A 119 12.67 15.99 6.05
N MET A 120 12.21 15.77 7.29
CA MET A 120 10.83 16.07 7.71
C MET A 120 10.72 17.40 8.47
N ILE A 121 11.64 17.68 9.39
CA ILE A 121 11.55 18.87 10.25
C ILE A 121 11.66 20.15 9.42
N GLY A 122 10.76 21.11 9.69
CA GLY A 122 10.65 22.37 8.97
C GLY A 122 10.00 22.28 7.59
N ARG A 123 9.63 21.07 7.12
CA ARG A 123 8.88 20.90 5.87
C ARG A 123 7.38 21.03 6.11
N PRO A 124 6.61 21.51 5.11
CA PRO A 124 5.16 21.61 5.24
C PRO A 124 4.52 20.23 5.26
N ILE A 125 3.51 20.04 6.12
CA ILE A 125 2.76 18.78 6.26
C ILE A 125 2.11 18.33 4.95
N THR A 126 1.80 19.26 4.05
CA THR A 126 1.23 18.97 2.73
C THR A 126 2.16 18.16 1.82
N GLN A 127 3.47 18.12 2.10
CA GLN A 127 4.39 17.21 1.40
C GLN A 127 4.23 15.74 1.82
N LEU A 128 3.77 15.50 3.05
CA LEU A 128 3.50 14.15 3.55
C LEU A 128 2.04 13.75 3.30
N LEU A 129 1.11 14.68 3.49
CA LEU A 129 -0.32 14.47 3.34
C LEU A 129 -0.92 15.55 2.42
N PRO A 130 -0.82 15.41 1.09
CA PRO A 130 -1.27 16.42 0.12
C PRO A 130 -2.78 16.72 0.19
N ALA A 131 -3.58 15.72 0.56
CA ALA A 131 -5.03 15.85 0.69
C ALA A 131 -5.47 16.58 1.97
N PHE A 132 -4.57 16.70 2.96
CA PHE A 132 -4.90 17.28 4.25
C PHE A 132 -4.61 18.79 4.27
N ASN A 133 -5.65 19.60 4.47
CA ASN A 133 -5.53 21.06 4.49
C ASN A 133 -5.43 21.58 5.93
N PHE A 134 -4.19 21.67 6.43
CA PHE A 134 -3.91 22.17 7.77
C PHE A 134 -4.29 23.64 7.96
N SER A 135 -4.05 24.50 6.97
CA SER A 135 -4.37 25.95 7.05
C SER A 135 -5.85 26.17 7.31
N ARG A 136 -6.73 25.41 6.65
CA ARG A 136 -8.18 25.47 6.88
C ARG A 136 -8.57 25.08 8.31
N TRP A 137 -7.85 24.13 8.91
CA TRP A 137 -8.09 23.75 10.30
C TRP A 137 -7.67 24.85 11.29
N VAL A 138 -6.52 25.49 11.05
CA VAL A 138 -6.02 26.61 11.87
C VAL A 138 -6.96 27.82 11.80
N GLU A 139 -7.51 28.13 10.63
CA GLU A 139 -8.45 29.24 10.44
C GLU A 139 -9.86 28.93 10.97
N GLY A 140 -10.21 27.65 11.07
CA GLY A 140 -11.55 27.17 11.44
C GLY A 140 -11.78 26.99 12.94
N SER A 141 -12.49 25.92 13.30
CA SER A 141 -12.93 25.64 14.67
C SER A 141 -11.79 25.34 15.65
N LYS A 142 -10.57 25.03 15.15
CA LYS A 142 -9.41 24.63 15.95
C LYS A 142 -9.73 23.50 16.92
N ALA A 143 -10.75 22.69 16.60
CA ALA A 143 -11.23 21.61 17.42
C ALA A 143 -10.47 20.33 17.09
N ARG A 144 -10.59 19.32 17.96
CA ARG A 144 -10.09 17.98 17.66
C ARG A 144 -10.79 17.43 16.42
N ILE A 145 -10.01 16.99 15.44
CA ILE A 145 -10.50 16.36 14.21
C ILE A 145 -10.09 14.89 14.21
N ARG A 146 -10.99 14.04 13.70
CA ARG A 146 -10.71 12.64 13.39
C ARG A 146 -11.13 12.35 11.96
N GLU A 147 -10.20 11.89 11.16
CA GLU A 147 -10.44 11.54 9.75
C GLU A 147 -9.77 10.20 9.44
N GLU A 148 -10.33 9.48 8.48
CA GLU A 148 -9.70 8.30 7.88
C GLU A 148 -8.86 8.77 6.69
N LEU A 149 -7.69 8.18 6.52
CA LEU A 149 -6.79 8.47 5.40
C LEU A 149 -6.03 7.23 4.97
N VAL A 150 -5.55 7.23 3.73
CA VAL A 150 -4.75 6.15 3.16
C VAL A 150 -3.35 6.67 2.90
N ILE A 151 -2.34 6.00 3.49
CA ILE A 151 -0.92 6.28 3.25
C ILE A 151 -0.31 5.02 2.64
N ASP A 152 0.31 5.18 1.48
CA ASP A 152 0.96 4.08 0.74
C ASP A 152 0.09 2.83 0.60
N GLY A 153 -1.23 3.02 0.44
CA GLY A 153 -2.20 1.95 0.26
C GLY A 153 -2.73 1.28 1.53
N LEU A 154 -2.37 1.79 2.72
CA LEU A 154 -2.84 1.28 4.02
C LEU A 154 -3.73 2.31 4.73
N ASP A 155 -4.74 1.80 5.44
CA ASP A 155 -5.68 2.61 6.21
C ASP A 155 -5.08 3.11 7.53
N TYR A 156 -5.22 4.41 7.75
CA TYR A 156 -4.87 5.09 8.99
C TYR A 156 -6.04 5.94 9.48
N ARG A 157 -6.20 5.96 10.80
CA ARG A 157 -6.99 6.96 11.50
C ARG A 157 -6.08 8.08 11.94
N MET A 158 -6.36 9.28 11.46
CA MET A 158 -5.72 10.51 11.90
C MET A 158 -6.53 11.17 13.01
N GLU A 159 -5.84 11.57 14.07
CA GLU A 159 -6.39 12.44 15.12
C GLU A 159 -5.51 13.69 15.22
N LEU A 160 -6.10 14.86 14.94
CA LEU A 160 -5.45 16.15 15.09
C LEU A 160 -6.04 16.89 16.28
N MET A 161 -5.20 17.38 17.18
CA MET A 161 -5.62 18.11 18.38
C MET A 161 -4.86 19.43 18.55
N PRO A 162 -5.54 20.50 18.99
CA PRO A 162 -4.89 21.78 19.26
C PRO A 162 -4.03 21.71 20.53
N VAL A 163 -2.86 22.33 20.47
CA VAL A 163 -1.98 22.53 21.63
C VAL A 163 -2.05 24.01 22.02
N TYR A 164 -2.54 24.28 23.22
CA TYR A 164 -2.63 25.63 23.76
C TYR A 164 -1.54 25.87 24.80
N ILE A 165 -0.88 27.02 24.71
CA ILE A 165 0.00 27.53 25.76
C ILE A 165 -0.78 28.59 26.54
N ARG A 166 -0.76 28.47 27.87
CA ARG A 166 -1.34 29.46 28.77
C ARG A 166 -0.26 30.44 29.17
N ASP A 167 -0.55 31.71 28.99
CA ASP A 167 0.28 32.80 29.49
C ASP A 167 -0.02 33.08 30.98
N GLU A 168 0.82 33.88 31.65
CA GLU A 168 0.66 34.32 33.04
C GLU A 168 -0.69 35.00 33.30
N SER A 169 -1.27 35.61 32.26
CA SER A 169 -2.61 36.21 32.24
C SER A 169 -3.77 35.20 32.18
N ALA A 170 -3.48 33.89 32.23
CA ALA A 170 -4.42 32.77 32.02
C ALA A 170 -5.10 32.74 30.64
N GLN A 171 -4.63 33.55 29.69
CA GLN A 171 -5.09 33.51 28.30
C GLN A 171 -4.45 32.33 27.56
N SER A 172 -5.28 31.46 26.98
CA SER A 172 -4.83 30.34 26.15
C SER A 172 -4.59 30.80 24.72
N THR A 173 -3.38 30.67 24.21
CA THR A 173 -3.02 30.91 22.81
C THR A 173 -2.74 29.59 22.11
N LEU A 174 -3.24 29.41 20.88
CA LEU A 174 -2.94 28.22 20.10
C LEU A 174 -1.47 28.28 19.69
N ALA A 175 -0.69 27.26 20.06
CA ALA A 175 0.72 27.19 19.75
C ALA A 175 1.00 26.28 18.55
N SER A 176 0.34 25.12 18.47
CA SER A 176 0.57 24.13 17.41
C SER A 176 -0.59 23.14 17.29
N GLY A 177 -0.54 22.29 16.27
CA GLY A 177 -1.38 21.10 16.13
C GLY A 177 -0.57 19.83 16.37
N MET A 178 -1.07 18.94 17.23
CA MET A 178 -0.51 17.60 17.42
C MET A 178 -1.32 16.59 16.61
N MET A 179 -0.67 15.89 15.69
CA MET A 179 -1.26 14.88 14.84
C MET A 179 -0.77 13.49 15.26
N ILE A 180 -1.71 12.57 15.42
CA ILE A 180 -1.46 11.15 15.70
C ILE A 180 -2.04 10.33 14.55
N LEU A 181 -1.22 9.46 13.96
CA LEU A 181 -1.62 8.53 12.92
C LEU A 181 -1.59 7.11 13.49
N ARG A 182 -2.77 6.48 13.55
CA ARG A 182 -2.94 5.11 14.02
C ARG A 182 -3.32 4.24 12.85
N ALA A 183 -2.54 3.22 12.59
CA ALA A 183 -2.88 2.27 11.54
C ALA A 183 -4.11 1.45 11.95
N GLN A 184 -5.06 1.31 11.03
CA GLN A 184 -6.27 0.54 11.28
C GLN A 184 -5.97 -0.92 10.93
N LEU A 185 -5.66 -1.72 11.95
CA LEU A 185 -5.51 -3.17 11.76
C LEU A 185 -6.88 -3.69 11.31
N ALA A 186 -6.98 -4.08 10.03
CA ALA A 186 -8.13 -4.81 9.52
C ALA A 186 -8.35 -6.02 10.44
N SER A 187 -9.44 -6.00 11.22
CA SER A 187 -9.84 -7.13 12.05
C SER A 187 -10.00 -8.34 11.12
N LEU A 188 -9.49 -9.51 11.55
CA LEU A 188 -9.45 -10.77 10.78
C LEU A 188 -10.81 -11.28 10.26
N GLN A 189 -11.90 -10.56 10.49
CA GLN A 189 -13.27 -10.94 10.18
C GLN A 189 -13.99 -9.99 9.23
N GLN A 190 -13.37 -8.86 8.85
CA GLN A 190 -13.88 -8.04 7.76
C GLN A 190 -12.97 -8.29 6.57
N ASP A 191 -13.59 -8.75 5.48
CA ASP A 191 -12.99 -8.87 4.17
C ASP A 191 -12.22 -7.59 3.79
N MET A 192 -11.51 -7.61 2.66
CA MET A 192 -10.93 -6.41 2.06
C MET A 192 -12.01 -5.39 1.61
N SER A 193 -13.06 -5.17 2.39
CA SER A 193 -13.98 -4.06 2.29
C SER A 193 -13.24 -2.81 2.76
N ILE A 194 -12.76 -2.06 1.76
CA ILE A 194 -12.70 -0.60 1.83
C ILE A 194 -13.93 -0.15 2.64
N SER A 195 -13.73 0.61 3.72
CA SER A 195 -14.81 0.98 4.62
C SER A 195 -15.99 1.56 3.82
N GLU A 196 -17.21 1.05 4.05
CA GLU A 196 -18.43 1.39 3.28
C GLU A 196 -18.80 2.88 3.32
N HIS A 197 -18.07 3.68 4.10
CA HIS A 197 -18.31 5.11 4.31
C HIS A 197 -17.13 6.01 3.95
N ASN A 198 -16.08 5.46 3.31
CA ASN A 198 -14.91 6.22 2.97
C ASN A 198 -14.79 6.39 1.45
N ASN A 199 -14.68 7.64 0.99
CA ASN A 199 -14.50 7.98 -0.43
C ASN A 199 -13.11 7.59 -0.97
N LEU A 200 -12.26 7.00 -0.13
CA LEU A 200 -10.88 6.62 -0.42
C LEU A 200 -10.84 5.25 -1.09
N GLY A 201 -11.21 5.19 -2.38
CA GLY A 201 -11.16 3.95 -3.16
C GLY A 201 -9.87 3.78 -3.94
N PHE A 202 -9.48 4.81 -4.70
CA PHE A 202 -8.34 4.73 -5.62
C PHE A 202 -6.99 4.96 -4.95
N GLU A 203 -6.99 5.53 -3.75
CA GLU A 203 -5.82 5.81 -2.92
C GLU A 203 -5.15 4.53 -2.42
N HIS A 204 -5.89 3.42 -2.39
CA HIS A 204 -5.37 2.10 -2.07
C HIS A 204 -4.51 1.48 -3.18
N PHE A 205 -4.56 2.03 -4.40
CA PHE A 205 -3.78 1.51 -5.52
C PHE A 205 -2.36 2.06 -5.49
N VAL A 206 -1.40 1.16 -5.26
CA VAL A 206 0.03 1.46 -5.24
C VAL A 206 0.67 1.06 -6.56
N GLY A 207 1.33 2.03 -7.21
CA GLY A 207 2.08 1.80 -8.44
C GLY A 207 2.67 3.08 -9.02
N VAL A 208 3.84 2.98 -9.62
CA VAL A 208 4.61 4.10 -10.16
C VAL A 208 4.72 4.08 -11.69
N SER A 209 4.44 2.93 -12.30
CA SER A 209 4.51 2.70 -13.73
C SER A 209 3.54 3.59 -14.50
N ASN A 210 3.95 4.01 -15.71
CA ASN A 210 3.08 4.81 -16.59
C ASN A 210 1.81 4.04 -16.96
N ARG A 211 1.90 2.70 -17.10
CA ARG A 211 0.75 1.83 -17.34
C ARG A 211 -0.24 1.85 -16.19
N HIS A 212 0.25 1.75 -14.95
CA HIS A 212 -0.59 1.87 -13.75
C HIS A 212 -1.25 3.24 -13.64
N LYS A 213 -0.48 4.34 -13.78
CA LYS A 213 -1.03 5.70 -13.74
C LYS A 213 -2.10 5.92 -14.81
N SER A 214 -1.88 5.45 -16.03
CA SER A 214 -2.85 5.52 -17.12
C SER A 214 -4.11 4.71 -16.81
N LEU A 215 -3.97 3.48 -16.29
CA LEU A 215 -5.07 2.63 -15.86
C LEU A 215 -5.94 3.34 -14.81
N ILE A 216 -5.33 3.86 -13.73
CA ILE A 216 -6.05 4.52 -12.65
C ILE A 216 -6.76 5.78 -13.15
N ASN A 217 -6.10 6.60 -13.97
CA ASN A 217 -6.71 7.80 -14.55
C ASN A 217 -7.88 7.46 -15.48
N HIS A 218 -7.76 6.38 -16.25
CA HIS A 218 -8.83 5.90 -17.12
C HIS A 218 -10.03 5.38 -16.30
N ALA A 219 -9.78 4.50 -15.33
CA ALA A 219 -10.80 3.95 -14.44
C ALA A 219 -11.54 5.07 -13.67
N LYS A 220 -10.81 6.08 -13.21
CA LYS A 220 -11.37 7.30 -12.58
C LYS A 220 -12.36 8.05 -13.48
N LYS A 221 -12.14 8.10 -14.80
CA LYS A 221 -13.08 8.73 -15.74
C LYS A 221 -14.32 7.86 -15.94
N LEU A 222 -14.14 6.56 -16.12
CA LEU A 222 -15.25 5.62 -16.33
C LEU A 222 -16.12 5.43 -15.08
N ALA A 223 -15.55 5.59 -13.89
CA ALA A 223 -16.28 5.52 -12.63
C ALA A 223 -17.45 6.50 -12.55
N MET A 224 -17.37 7.66 -13.23
CA MET A 224 -18.42 8.69 -13.24
C MET A 224 -19.56 8.39 -14.23
N LEU A 225 -19.43 7.38 -15.07
CA LEU A 225 -20.44 6.99 -16.07
C LEU A 225 -21.32 5.86 -15.51
N ASP A 226 -22.62 5.92 -15.76
CA ASP A 226 -23.57 4.90 -15.28
C ASP A 226 -23.66 3.65 -16.18
N GLN A 227 -22.98 3.65 -17.33
CA GLN A 227 -22.98 2.51 -18.25
C GLN A 227 -22.25 1.29 -17.67
N PRO A 228 -22.54 0.07 -18.17
CA PRO A 228 -21.84 -1.14 -17.77
C PRO A 228 -20.32 -1.03 -17.98
N LEU A 229 -19.56 -1.51 -16.99
CA LEU A 229 -18.09 -1.51 -17.01
C LEU A 229 -17.55 -2.93 -17.01
N LEU A 230 -16.80 -3.30 -18.05
CA LEU A 230 -16.08 -4.55 -18.14
C LEU A 230 -14.62 -4.38 -17.70
N ILE A 231 -14.20 -5.13 -16.69
CA ILE A 231 -12.82 -5.17 -16.18
C ILE A 231 -12.16 -6.47 -16.64
N GLU A 232 -11.22 -6.37 -17.55
CA GLU A 232 -10.44 -7.50 -18.06
C GLU A 232 -9.09 -7.59 -17.34
N GLY A 233 -8.70 -8.79 -16.93
CA GLY A 233 -7.37 -9.00 -16.37
C GLY A 233 -7.19 -10.38 -15.78
N GLU A 234 -5.94 -10.81 -15.65
CA GLU A 234 -5.61 -12.12 -15.07
C GLU A 234 -6.06 -12.25 -13.62
N THR A 235 -6.12 -13.48 -13.13
CA THR A 235 -6.39 -13.77 -11.72
C THR A 235 -5.33 -13.12 -10.83
N GLY A 236 -5.76 -12.55 -9.70
CA GLY A 236 -4.85 -11.89 -8.74
C GLY A 236 -4.38 -10.48 -9.14
N THR A 237 -4.96 -9.86 -10.17
CA THR A 237 -4.65 -8.47 -10.59
C THR A 237 -5.45 -7.38 -9.88
N GLY A 238 -6.34 -7.73 -8.93
CA GLY A 238 -7.10 -6.76 -8.14
C GLY A 238 -8.36 -6.21 -8.82
N LYS A 239 -9.04 -7.00 -9.65
CA LYS A 239 -10.26 -6.59 -10.38
C LYS A 239 -11.39 -6.13 -9.46
N GLU A 240 -11.67 -6.88 -8.38
CA GLU A 240 -12.70 -6.51 -7.40
C GLU A 240 -12.38 -5.18 -6.72
N MET A 241 -11.13 -4.98 -6.29
CA MET A 241 -10.68 -3.74 -5.69
C MET A 241 -10.89 -2.55 -6.64
N LEU A 242 -10.68 -2.75 -7.95
CA LEU A 242 -10.90 -1.70 -8.95
C LEU A 242 -12.39 -1.41 -9.13
N ALA A 243 -13.23 -2.44 -9.11
CA ALA A 243 -14.68 -2.29 -9.15
C ALA A 243 -15.21 -1.51 -7.95
N ARG A 244 -14.75 -1.83 -6.74
CA ARG A 244 -15.08 -1.10 -5.51
C ARG A 244 -14.64 0.36 -5.59
N ALA A 245 -13.40 0.62 -6.01
CA ALA A 245 -12.92 1.99 -6.18
C ALA A 245 -13.74 2.79 -7.21
N CYS A 246 -14.17 2.15 -8.30
CA CYS A 246 -15.09 2.75 -9.27
C CYS A 246 -16.46 3.08 -8.64
N HIS A 247 -17.01 2.19 -7.83
CA HIS A 247 -18.26 2.44 -7.12
C HIS A 247 -18.16 3.61 -6.13
N HIS A 248 -17.14 3.63 -5.26
CA HIS A 248 -16.91 4.71 -4.29
C HIS A 248 -16.73 6.09 -4.93
N ARG A 249 -16.23 6.15 -6.17
CA ARG A 249 -16.09 7.40 -6.91
C ARG A 249 -17.36 7.82 -7.67
N SER A 250 -18.30 6.91 -7.88
CA SER A 250 -19.49 7.16 -8.70
C SER A 250 -20.55 7.99 -7.97
N HIS A 251 -21.59 8.43 -8.68
CA HIS A 251 -22.77 9.07 -8.08
C HIS A 251 -23.54 8.14 -7.11
N ARG A 252 -23.26 6.82 -7.16
CA ARG A 252 -23.88 5.78 -6.35
C ARG A 252 -23.03 5.37 -5.14
N SER A 253 -22.01 6.16 -4.76
CA SER A 253 -21.05 5.81 -3.69
C SER A 253 -21.67 5.53 -2.31
N ASN A 254 -22.86 6.09 -2.04
CA ASN A 254 -23.59 5.91 -0.78
C ASN A 254 -24.68 4.84 -0.87
N LEU A 255 -24.75 4.11 -1.99
CA LEU A 255 -25.75 3.09 -2.27
C LEU A 255 -25.09 1.69 -2.20
N PRO A 256 -25.88 0.60 -2.13
CA PRO A 256 -25.31 -0.73 -1.96
C PRO A 256 -24.35 -1.14 -3.10
N PHE A 257 -23.25 -1.79 -2.73
CA PHE A 257 -22.34 -2.48 -3.63
C PHE A 257 -22.35 -3.98 -3.31
N LEU A 258 -23.00 -4.77 -4.16
CA LEU A 258 -23.12 -6.22 -3.96
C LEU A 258 -22.21 -6.98 -4.94
N VAL A 259 -21.59 -8.05 -4.46
CA VAL A 259 -20.64 -8.87 -5.22
C VAL A 259 -21.21 -10.27 -5.41
N LEU A 260 -21.10 -10.79 -6.63
CA LEU A 260 -21.36 -12.19 -6.93
C LEU A 260 -20.24 -12.75 -7.78
N SER A 261 -19.71 -13.91 -7.39
CA SER A 261 -18.78 -14.69 -8.21
C SER A 261 -19.55 -15.74 -9.01
N CYS A 262 -19.47 -15.66 -10.33
CA CYS A 262 -20.17 -16.58 -11.24
C CYS A 262 -19.55 -17.99 -11.27
N ALA A 263 -18.28 -18.14 -10.88
CA ALA A 263 -17.57 -19.42 -10.92
C ALA A 263 -17.73 -20.27 -9.66
N SER A 264 -18.25 -19.70 -8.56
CA SER A 264 -18.20 -20.35 -7.23
C SER A 264 -19.42 -21.19 -6.88
N MET A 265 -20.46 -21.23 -7.72
CA MET A 265 -21.71 -21.91 -7.39
C MET A 265 -22.36 -22.58 -8.61
N PRO A 266 -23.17 -23.63 -8.40
CA PRO A 266 -23.97 -24.23 -9.47
C PRO A 266 -24.97 -23.23 -10.07
N ASP A 267 -25.35 -23.45 -11.32
CA ASP A 267 -26.26 -22.58 -12.08
C ASP A 267 -27.56 -22.24 -11.35
N ASP A 268 -28.23 -23.24 -10.76
CA ASP A 268 -29.51 -23.04 -10.06
C ASP A 268 -29.35 -22.13 -8.82
N ALA A 269 -28.20 -22.25 -8.14
CA ALA A 269 -27.87 -21.40 -7.00
C ALA A 269 -27.51 -19.98 -7.47
N ALA A 270 -26.71 -19.85 -8.54
CA ALA A 270 -26.40 -18.54 -9.14
C ALA A 270 -27.65 -17.81 -9.61
N GLU A 271 -28.61 -18.53 -10.19
CA GLU A 271 -29.89 -17.97 -10.62
C GLU A 271 -30.70 -17.43 -9.44
N THR A 272 -30.77 -18.21 -8.37
CA THR A 272 -31.51 -17.86 -7.16
C THR A 272 -30.85 -16.68 -6.43
N GLU A 273 -29.53 -16.63 -6.37
CA GLU A 273 -28.78 -15.50 -5.80
C GLU A 273 -28.93 -14.22 -6.65
N LEU A 274 -28.89 -14.31 -7.99
CA LEU A 274 -29.03 -13.15 -8.87
C LEU A 274 -30.44 -12.57 -8.85
N PHE A 275 -31.45 -13.44 -9.05
CA PHE A 275 -32.82 -13.03 -9.36
C PHE A 275 -33.82 -13.31 -8.22
N GLY A 276 -33.44 -14.09 -7.21
CA GLY A 276 -34.34 -14.47 -6.11
C GLY A 276 -35.35 -15.53 -6.52
N HIS A 277 -36.13 -16.01 -5.55
CA HIS A 277 -37.13 -17.05 -5.75
C HIS A 277 -38.43 -16.73 -5.03
N ALA A 278 -39.56 -17.12 -5.62
CA ALA A 278 -40.88 -16.90 -5.05
C ALA A 278 -41.16 -17.83 -3.85
N PRO A 279 -42.03 -17.44 -2.90
CA PRO A 279 -42.50 -18.36 -1.85
C PRO A 279 -43.11 -19.63 -2.47
N GLY A 280 -42.72 -20.81 -1.98
CA GLY A 280 -43.18 -22.10 -2.49
C GLY A 280 -42.37 -22.68 -3.66
N SER A 281 -41.38 -21.94 -4.18
CA SER A 281 -40.40 -22.49 -5.12
C SER A 281 -39.32 -23.31 -4.39
N PHE A 282 -38.82 -24.38 -5.02
CA PHE A 282 -37.81 -25.28 -4.46
C PHE A 282 -38.07 -25.77 -3.02
N ASN A 283 -39.34 -26.01 -2.65
CA ASN A 283 -39.77 -26.43 -1.30
C ASN A 283 -39.49 -25.41 -0.17
N HIS A 284 -39.18 -24.15 -0.48
CA HIS A 284 -38.99 -23.10 0.52
C HIS A 284 -40.31 -22.39 0.83
N GLN A 285 -40.72 -22.35 2.09
CA GLN A 285 -41.97 -21.69 2.50
C GLN A 285 -41.91 -20.16 2.38
N GLN A 286 -40.70 -19.58 2.40
CA GLN A 286 -40.46 -18.15 2.25
C GLN A 286 -39.68 -17.87 0.96
N GLY A 287 -40.04 -16.79 0.28
CA GLY A 287 -39.31 -16.30 -0.89
C GLY A 287 -38.00 -15.61 -0.50
N HIS A 288 -37.08 -15.46 -1.45
CA HIS A 288 -35.80 -14.77 -1.27
C HIS A 288 -35.64 -13.68 -2.33
N LYS A 289 -35.11 -12.53 -1.91
CA LYS A 289 -34.80 -11.41 -2.81
C LYS A 289 -33.42 -11.61 -3.39
N GLY A 290 -33.28 -11.60 -4.72
CA GLY A 290 -31.99 -11.70 -5.38
C GLY A 290 -31.15 -10.42 -5.23
N ILE A 291 -29.86 -10.53 -5.55
CA ILE A 291 -28.87 -9.46 -5.50
C ILE A 291 -29.31 -8.24 -6.33
N PHE A 292 -29.92 -8.43 -7.50
CA PHE A 292 -30.40 -7.29 -8.30
C PHE A 292 -31.50 -6.51 -7.60
N GLU A 293 -32.38 -7.18 -6.85
CA GLU A 293 -33.42 -6.52 -6.06
C GLU A 293 -32.82 -5.79 -4.84
N GLN A 294 -31.86 -6.44 -4.17
CA GLN A 294 -31.20 -5.87 -2.99
C GLN A 294 -30.32 -4.67 -3.35
N ALA A 295 -29.69 -4.68 -4.54
CA ALA A 295 -28.83 -3.60 -5.03
C ALA A 295 -29.58 -2.50 -5.78
N ASN A 296 -30.92 -2.41 -5.70
CA ASN A 296 -31.67 -1.40 -6.42
C ASN A 296 -31.18 0.03 -6.08
N GLY A 297 -30.89 0.83 -7.11
CA GLY A 297 -30.23 2.14 -7.03
C GLY A 297 -28.70 2.06 -6.93
N GLY A 298 -28.15 0.93 -6.50
CA GLY A 298 -26.72 0.70 -6.24
C GLY A 298 -25.95 0.13 -7.42
N THR A 299 -24.96 -0.71 -7.12
CA THR A 299 -24.06 -1.35 -8.09
C THR A 299 -23.91 -2.84 -7.78
N VAL A 300 -23.92 -3.67 -8.84
CA VAL A 300 -23.62 -5.10 -8.74
C VAL A 300 -22.33 -5.39 -9.47
N PHE A 301 -21.41 -6.08 -8.79
CA PHE A 301 -20.17 -6.59 -9.35
C PHE A 301 -20.30 -8.09 -9.63
N LEU A 302 -20.13 -8.46 -10.90
CA LEU A 302 -20.15 -9.85 -11.38
C LEU A 302 -18.72 -10.29 -11.66
N ASP A 303 -18.16 -11.12 -10.80
CA ASP A 303 -16.81 -11.68 -10.99
C ASP A 303 -16.82 -12.94 -11.85
N GLU A 304 -15.81 -13.07 -12.70
CA GLU A 304 -15.63 -14.16 -13.67
C GLU A 304 -16.85 -14.41 -14.58
N ILE A 305 -17.41 -13.35 -15.16
CA ILE A 305 -18.60 -13.41 -16.03
C ILE A 305 -18.45 -14.35 -17.23
N GLY A 306 -17.21 -14.61 -17.68
CA GLY A 306 -16.92 -15.54 -18.77
C GLY A 306 -17.19 -17.01 -18.44
N GLU A 307 -17.34 -17.37 -17.17
CA GLU A 307 -17.67 -18.73 -16.71
C GLU A 307 -19.20 -18.95 -16.58
N MET A 308 -20.02 -17.93 -16.88
CA MET A 308 -21.47 -17.98 -16.76
C MET A 308 -22.08 -18.91 -17.82
N SER A 309 -23.03 -19.76 -17.41
CA SER A 309 -23.71 -20.67 -18.33
C SER A 309 -24.62 -19.96 -19.34
N PRO A 310 -24.91 -20.58 -20.50
CA PRO A 310 -25.77 -19.98 -21.52
C PRO A 310 -27.17 -19.60 -21.02
N HIS A 311 -27.71 -20.34 -20.04
CA HIS A 311 -29.02 -20.05 -19.45
C HIS A 311 -29.01 -18.72 -18.69
N LEU A 312 -28.02 -18.52 -17.82
CA LEU A 312 -27.84 -17.29 -17.05
C LEU A 312 -27.53 -16.09 -17.96
N GLN A 313 -26.74 -16.31 -19.03
CA GLN A 313 -26.44 -15.27 -20.01
C GLN A 313 -27.72 -14.68 -20.65
N ILE A 314 -28.74 -15.51 -20.93
CA ILE A 314 -30.02 -15.04 -21.49
C ILE A 314 -30.77 -14.14 -20.50
N LYS A 315 -30.78 -14.53 -19.22
CA LYS A 315 -31.48 -13.75 -18.18
C LYS A 315 -30.77 -12.44 -17.89
N LEU A 316 -29.45 -12.47 -17.80
CA LEU A 316 -28.64 -11.26 -17.64
C LEU A 316 -28.78 -10.32 -18.84
N LEU A 317 -28.86 -10.88 -20.06
CA LEU A 317 -29.09 -10.09 -21.26
C LEU A 317 -30.41 -9.32 -21.17
N ARG A 318 -31.51 -9.96 -20.73
CA ARG A 318 -32.82 -9.31 -20.54
C ARG A 318 -32.73 -8.20 -19.50
N PHE A 319 -32.11 -8.50 -18.37
CA PHE A 319 -31.88 -7.53 -17.30
C PHE A 319 -31.14 -6.28 -17.78
N LEU A 320 -30.07 -6.43 -18.56
CA LEU A 320 -29.27 -5.32 -19.10
C LEU A 320 -30.00 -4.49 -20.17
N GLN A 321 -31.21 -4.86 -20.63
CA GLN A 321 -31.94 -4.09 -21.64
C GLN A 321 -32.76 -2.97 -21.04
N ASP A 322 -33.55 -3.29 -20.03
CA ASP A 322 -34.55 -2.41 -19.46
C ASP A 322 -34.63 -2.53 -17.92
N GLY A 323 -33.67 -3.21 -17.28
CA GLY A 323 -33.65 -3.40 -15.83
C GLY A 323 -34.71 -4.38 -15.32
N THR A 324 -35.38 -5.12 -16.21
CA THR A 324 -36.46 -6.03 -15.83
C THR A 324 -36.00 -7.48 -15.68
N PHE A 325 -36.54 -8.17 -14.68
CA PHE A 325 -36.35 -9.61 -14.49
C PHE A 325 -37.53 -10.23 -13.74
N ARG A 326 -37.55 -11.57 -13.68
CA ARG A 326 -38.53 -12.35 -12.90
C ARG A 326 -37.81 -13.21 -11.88
N ARG A 327 -38.39 -13.35 -10.68
CA ARG A 327 -37.90 -14.32 -9.70
C ARG A 327 -38.14 -15.74 -10.21
N VAL A 328 -37.35 -16.69 -9.72
CA VAL A 328 -37.56 -18.09 -10.06
C VAL A 328 -38.92 -18.56 -9.53
N GLY A 329 -39.76 -19.08 -10.42
CA GLY A 329 -41.12 -19.50 -10.11
C GLY A 329 -42.16 -18.37 -10.03
N GLU A 330 -41.81 -17.13 -10.40
CA GLU A 330 -42.72 -15.98 -10.42
C GLU A 330 -42.99 -15.51 -11.86
N GLU A 331 -44.24 -15.22 -12.18
CA GLU A 331 -44.62 -14.63 -13.48
C GLU A 331 -44.54 -13.09 -13.49
N HIS A 332 -44.50 -12.48 -12.31
CA HIS A 332 -44.45 -11.03 -12.17
C HIS A 332 -43.04 -10.49 -12.49
N GLU A 333 -42.99 -9.50 -13.38
CA GLU A 333 -41.76 -8.78 -13.71
C GLU A 333 -41.49 -7.68 -12.70
N MET A 334 -40.24 -7.61 -12.25
CA MET A 334 -39.74 -6.54 -11.40
C MET A 334 -38.76 -5.68 -12.19
N HIS A 335 -38.80 -4.38 -11.94
CA HIS A 335 -37.89 -3.41 -12.53
C HIS A 335 -36.99 -2.83 -11.45
N VAL A 336 -35.69 -2.80 -11.69
CA VAL A 336 -34.69 -2.21 -10.79
C VAL A 336 -33.65 -1.42 -11.59
N ASP A 337 -33.11 -0.38 -10.98
CA ASP A 337 -32.03 0.43 -11.56
C ASP A 337 -30.70 0.08 -10.92
N VAL A 338 -29.89 -0.75 -11.59
CA VAL A 338 -28.61 -1.22 -11.07
C VAL A 338 -27.52 -0.99 -12.09
N ARG A 339 -26.42 -0.38 -11.65
CA ARG A 339 -25.19 -0.32 -12.43
C ARG A 339 -24.48 -1.67 -12.36
N VAL A 340 -24.11 -2.23 -13.50
CA VAL A 340 -23.36 -3.50 -13.57
C VAL A 340 -21.89 -3.24 -13.84
N ILE A 341 -21.02 -3.79 -13.00
CA ILE A 341 -19.58 -3.91 -13.25
C ILE A 341 -19.28 -5.40 -13.39
N ALA A 342 -18.70 -5.80 -14.51
CA ALA A 342 -18.35 -7.20 -14.77
C ALA A 342 -16.84 -7.39 -14.81
N SER A 343 -16.36 -8.55 -14.42
CA SER A 343 -14.95 -8.91 -14.38
C SER A 343 -14.73 -10.23 -15.10
N THR A 344 -13.61 -10.36 -15.82
CA THR A 344 -13.25 -11.58 -16.54
C THR A 344 -11.74 -11.78 -16.58
N ARG A 345 -11.32 -13.05 -16.52
CA ARG A 345 -9.95 -13.48 -16.84
C ARG A 345 -9.76 -13.85 -18.31
N HIS A 346 -10.86 -14.18 -19.00
CA HIS A 346 -10.86 -14.58 -20.39
C HIS A 346 -11.17 -13.40 -21.30
N HIS A 347 -10.67 -13.45 -22.52
CA HIS A 347 -11.08 -12.51 -23.57
C HIS A 347 -12.49 -12.88 -24.06
N LEU A 348 -13.49 -12.08 -23.69
CA LEU A 348 -14.90 -12.37 -24.02
C LEU A 348 -15.14 -12.40 -25.53
N ALA A 349 -14.40 -11.61 -26.31
CA ALA A 349 -14.50 -11.62 -27.77
C ALA A 349 -14.19 -13.02 -28.35
N THR A 350 -13.13 -13.69 -27.88
CA THR A 350 -12.81 -15.06 -28.31
C THR A 350 -13.82 -16.10 -27.82
N LEU A 351 -14.40 -15.91 -26.62
CA LEU A 351 -15.48 -16.78 -26.13
C LEU A 351 -16.77 -16.61 -26.96
N ALA A 352 -17.01 -15.40 -27.45
CA ALA A 352 -18.12 -15.13 -28.36
C ALA A 352 -17.92 -15.79 -29.73
N GLU A 353 -16.73 -15.66 -30.32
CA GLU A 353 -16.36 -16.30 -31.60
C GLU A 353 -16.46 -17.85 -31.54
N SER A 354 -16.15 -18.44 -30.39
CA SER A 354 -16.24 -19.89 -30.15
C SER A 354 -17.63 -20.38 -29.74
N GLY A 355 -18.61 -19.48 -29.60
CA GLY A 355 -19.99 -19.79 -29.23
C GLY A 355 -20.21 -20.14 -27.74
N GLN A 356 -19.20 -19.96 -26.89
CA GLN A 356 -19.31 -20.19 -25.44
C GLN A 356 -19.94 -19.00 -24.69
N PHE A 357 -19.85 -17.81 -25.29
CA PHE A 357 -20.46 -16.59 -24.78
C PHE A 357 -21.34 -15.97 -25.87
N ARG A 358 -22.47 -15.36 -25.50
CA ARG A 358 -23.34 -14.74 -26.51
C ARG A 358 -22.77 -13.40 -26.98
N GLU A 359 -22.75 -13.19 -28.29
CA GLU A 359 -22.30 -11.92 -28.91
C GLU A 359 -23.14 -10.71 -28.43
N ASP A 360 -24.46 -10.87 -28.34
CA ASP A 360 -25.37 -9.80 -27.93
C ASP A 360 -25.14 -9.32 -26.49
N LEU A 361 -24.84 -10.24 -25.57
CA LEU A 361 -24.46 -9.94 -24.20
C LEU A 361 -23.08 -9.27 -24.14
N PHE A 362 -22.12 -9.76 -24.94
CA PHE A 362 -20.79 -9.15 -25.01
C PHE A 362 -20.85 -7.68 -25.42
N TYR A 363 -21.60 -7.32 -26.46
CA TYR A 363 -21.71 -5.93 -26.91
C TYR A 363 -22.39 -5.02 -25.88
N ARG A 364 -23.30 -5.54 -25.05
CA ARG A 364 -23.95 -4.78 -23.95
C ARG A 364 -23.05 -4.59 -22.73
N LEU A 365 -22.17 -5.55 -22.45
CA LEU A 365 -21.20 -5.45 -21.36
C LEU A 365 -19.98 -4.61 -21.75
N ASN A 366 -19.51 -4.73 -22.98
CA ASN A 366 -18.31 -4.06 -23.49
C ASN A 366 -18.61 -2.62 -23.98
N VAL A 367 -19.43 -1.88 -23.22
CA VAL A 367 -19.69 -0.46 -23.49
C VAL A 367 -18.54 0.39 -22.97
N LEU A 368 -18.16 0.17 -21.70
CA LEU A 368 -16.95 0.71 -21.10
C LEU A 368 -16.05 -0.45 -20.75
N SER A 369 -14.77 -0.40 -21.12
CA SER A 369 -13.83 -1.47 -20.80
C SER A 369 -12.50 -0.96 -20.27
N VAL A 370 -11.95 -1.72 -19.32
CA VAL A 370 -10.66 -1.45 -18.70
C VAL A 370 -9.89 -2.75 -18.61
N ARG A 371 -8.67 -2.75 -19.14
CA ARG A 371 -7.75 -3.87 -19.01
C ARG A 371 -6.70 -3.59 -17.95
N ILE A 372 -6.63 -4.45 -16.93
CA ILE A 372 -5.57 -4.43 -15.92
C ILE A 372 -4.37 -5.22 -16.46
N PRO A 373 -3.19 -4.59 -16.65
CA PRO A 373 -2.01 -5.31 -17.12
C PRO A 373 -1.50 -6.25 -16.01
N PRO A 374 -1.01 -7.45 -16.36
CA PRO A 374 -0.39 -8.35 -15.39
C PRO A 374 0.88 -7.74 -14.79
N LEU A 375 1.34 -8.25 -13.64
CA LEU A 375 2.46 -7.69 -12.88
C LEU A 375 3.77 -7.72 -13.69
N ARG A 376 3.99 -8.76 -14.50
CA ARG A 376 5.14 -8.87 -15.44
C ARG A 376 5.22 -7.75 -16.49
N GLU A 377 4.09 -7.09 -16.77
CA GLU A 377 4.03 -5.96 -17.70
C GLU A 377 4.29 -4.60 -17.02
N ARG A 378 4.50 -4.60 -15.70
CA ARG A 378 4.74 -3.40 -14.87
C ARG A 378 5.81 -3.69 -13.78
N PRO A 379 7.04 -4.05 -14.17
CA PRO A 379 8.09 -4.43 -13.22
C PRO A 379 8.45 -3.31 -12.23
N SER A 380 8.33 -2.04 -12.64
CA SER A 380 8.58 -0.90 -11.74
C SER A 380 7.60 -0.81 -10.56
N ASP A 381 6.45 -1.49 -10.64
CA ASP A 381 5.47 -1.52 -9.54
C ASP A 381 5.80 -2.59 -8.49
N ILE A 382 6.72 -3.51 -8.76
CA ILE A 382 7.05 -4.63 -7.85
C ILE A 382 7.67 -4.10 -6.55
N GLN A 383 8.61 -3.15 -6.62
CA GLN A 383 9.22 -2.56 -5.42
C GLN A 383 8.19 -1.90 -4.49
N PRO A 384 7.37 -0.93 -4.94
CA PRO A 384 6.42 -0.28 -4.04
C PRO A 384 5.33 -1.25 -3.54
N LEU A 385 4.94 -2.26 -4.33
CA LEU A 385 4.04 -3.32 -3.86
C LEU A 385 4.69 -4.21 -2.80
N LEU A 386 5.96 -4.57 -2.96
CA LEU A 386 6.72 -5.32 -1.96
C LEU A 386 6.79 -4.53 -0.65
N GLU A 387 7.10 -3.24 -0.71
CA GLU A 387 7.14 -2.36 0.47
C GLU A 387 5.77 -2.26 1.16
N LEU A 388 4.69 -2.13 0.39
CA LEU A 388 3.31 -2.16 0.88
C LEU A 388 3.02 -3.47 1.63
N PHE A 389 3.27 -4.64 1.00
CA PHE A 389 2.96 -5.92 1.62
C PHE A 389 3.82 -6.20 2.85
N ILE A 390 5.09 -5.79 2.84
CA ILE A 390 5.93 -5.86 4.04
C ILE A 390 5.34 -5.00 5.15
N ALA A 391 5.01 -3.73 4.89
CA ALA A 391 4.40 -2.86 5.90
C ALA A 391 3.09 -3.44 6.45
N LYS A 392 2.20 -3.90 5.55
CA LYS A 392 0.94 -4.57 5.88
C LYS A 392 1.13 -5.75 6.84
N HIS A 393 2.04 -6.66 6.52
CA HIS A 393 2.22 -7.89 7.28
C HIS A 393 3.04 -7.68 8.54
N THR A 394 4.08 -6.85 8.49
CA THR A 394 4.89 -6.56 9.68
C THR A 394 4.07 -5.90 10.78
N GLN A 395 3.16 -4.99 10.40
CA GLN A 395 2.23 -4.38 11.34
C GLN A 395 1.25 -5.41 11.94
N LYS A 396 0.71 -6.32 11.12
CA LYS A 396 -0.18 -7.40 11.58
C LYS A 396 0.52 -8.40 12.50
N LEU A 397 1.79 -8.71 12.23
CA LEU A 397 2.61 -9.64 13.00
C LEU A 397 3.32 -8.96 14.19
N ALA A 398 3.09 -7.65 14.40
CA ALA A 398 3.75 -6.84 15.43
C ALA A 398 5.30 -6.99 15.41
N MET A 399 5.88 -7.04 14.22
CA MET A 399 7.32 -7.20 14.00
C MET A 399 7.94 -5.94 13.40
N ALA A 400 9.25 -5.77 13.60
CA ALA A 400 9.98 -4.68 12.96
C ALA A 400 10.10 -4.92 11.43
N LYS A 401 10.19 -3.85 10.65
CA LYS A 401 10.46 -3.93 9.21
C LYS A 401 11.85 -4.56 8.98
N PRO A 402 11.96 -5.69 8.25
CA PRO A 402 13.25 -6.30 7.95
C PRO A 402 14.06 -5.47 6.96
N LYS A 403 15.37 -5.69 6.96
CA LYS A 403 16.24 -5.21 5.88
C LYS A 403 16.01 -6.07 4.64
N LEU A 404 16.13 -5.48 3.46
CA LEU A 404 16.06 -6.21 2.19
C LEU A 404 17.48 -6.57 1.74
N ALA A 405 17.68 -7.80 1.27
CA ALA A 405 18.91 -8.15 0.56
C ALA A 405 19.03 -7.38 -0.76
N GLU A 406 20.25 -7.06 -1.19
CA GLU A 406 20.50 -6.22 -2.37
C GLU A 406 20.00 -6.87 -3.68
N ASP A 407 20.08 -8.19 -3.77
CA ASP A 407 19.66 -9.00 -4.92
C ASP A 407 18.17 -9.35 -4.92
N LEU A 408 17.48 -9.12 -3.79
CA LEU A 408 16.07 -9.49 -3.62
C LEU A 408 15.19 -8.85 -4.69
N LEU A 409 15.31 -7.54 -4.86
CA LEU A 409 14.44 -6.81 -5.76
C LEU A 409 14.68 -7.21 -7.23
N GLU A 410 15.93 -7.41 -7.62
CA GLU A 410 16.29 -7.80 -8.98
C GLU A 410 15.68 -9.17 -9.33
N GLN A 411 15.79 -10.15 -8.44
CA GLN A 411 15.20 -11.48 -8.70
C GLN A 411 13.66 -11.44 -8.75
N LEU A 412 13.02 -10.67 -7.85
CA LEU A 412 11.57 -10.51 -7.85
C LEU A 412 11.08 -9.81 -9.13
N ILE A 413 11.85 -8.87 -9.69
CA ILE A 413 11.51 -8.18 -10.94
C ILE A 413 11.49 -9.14 -12.14
N HIS A 414 12.42 -10.09 -12.20
CA HIS A 414 12.55 -11.03 -13.32
C HIS A 414 11.57 -12.21 -13.25
N TYR A 415 10.93 -12.43 -12.11
CA TYR A 415 9.94 -13.49 -11.96
C TYR A 415 8.62 -13.14 -12.72
N PRO A 416 7.98 -14.10 -13.42
CA PRO A 416 6.82 -13.81 -14.27
C PRO A 416 5.50 -13.55 -13.51
N TRP A 417 5.43 -13.86 -12.21
CA TRP A 417 4.26 -13.64 -11.34
C TRP A 417 2.93 -14.16 -11.93
N PRO A 418 2.78 -15.49 -12.19
CA PRO A 418 1.56 -16.06 -12.73
C PRO A 418 0.30 -15.79 -11.86
N GLY A 419 0.46 -15.66 -10.55
CA GLY A 419 -0.63 -15.28 -9.64
C GLY A 419 -0.68 -13.78 -9.30
N ASN A 420 0.06 -12.94 -10.06
CA ASN A 420 0.10 -11.49 -9.94
C ASN A 420 0.27 -11.01 -8.48
N MET A 421 -0.49 -10.00 -8.05
CA MET A 421 -0.36 -9.41 -6.72
C MET A 421 -0.78 -10.37 -5.60
N ARG A 422 -1.74 -11.28 -5.86
CA ARG A 422 -2.15 -12.29 -4.87
C ARG A 422 -1.02 -13.24 -4.53
N GLN A 423 -0.23 -13.65 -5.54
CA GLN A 423 0.96 -14.46 -5.33
C GLN A 423 2.03 -13.68 -4.56
N LEU A 424 2.31 -12.43 -4.95
CA LEU A 424 3.28 -11.59 -4.26
C LEU A 424 2.90 -11.38 -2.78
N ASP A 425 1.66 -11.01 -2.48
CA ASP A 425 1.15 -10.80 -1.11
C ASP A 425 1.37 -12.06 -0.24
N ASN A 426 0.97 -13.23 -0.74
CA ASN A 426 1.12 -14.50 -0.04
C ASN A 426 2.59 -14.90 0.16
N MET A 427 3.44 -14.68 -0.83
CA MET A 427 4.86 -15.01 -0.75
C MET A 427 5.60 -14.08 0.21
N VAL A 428 5.24 -12.79 0.27
CA VAL A 428 5.80 -11.86 1.27
C VAL A 428 5.41 -12.29 2.68
N LEU A 429 4.14 -12.62 2.92
CA LEU A 429 3.70 -13.13 4.22
C LEU A 429 4.50 -14.36 4.64
N ARG A 430 4.63 -15.34 3.74
CA ARG A 430 5.39 -16.56 3.98
C ARG A 430 6.85 -16.25 4.30
N ALA A 431 7.49 -15.41 3.49
CA ALA A 431 8.90 -15.06 3.67
C ALA A 431 9.15 -14.36 5.02
N LEU A 432 8.24 -13.48 5.46
CA LEU A 432 8.32 -12.83 6.77
C LEU A 432 8.15 -13.82 7.94
N THR A 433 7.36 -14.88 7.77
CA THR A 433 7.17 -15.91 8.81
C THR A 433 8.29 -16.93 8.87
N GLU A 434 9.01 -17.15 7.77
CA GLU A 434 10.09 -18.15 7.69
C GLU A 434 11.49 -17.56 7.95
N MET A 435 11.67 -16.23 7.84
CA MET A 435 12.99 -15.62 8.05
C MET A 435 13.46 -15.76 9.52
N PRO A 436 14.63 -16.36 9.78
CA PRO A 436 15.19 -16.50 11.12
C PRO A 436 15.91 -15.24 11.60
N ASP A 437 16.36 -14.39 10.67
CA ASP A 437 17.08 -13.14 10.90
C ASP A 437 16.29 -11.94 10.37
N ASN A 438 16.73 -10.72 10.73
CA ASN A 438 16.06 -9.47 10.31
C ASN A 438 16.43 -9.04 8.87
N LEU A 439 16.73 -10.02 7.98
CA LEU A 439 17.17 -9.81 6.60
C LEU A 439 16.33 -10.68 5.64
N LEU A 440 15.51 -10.04 4.84
CA LEU A 440 14.65 -10.70 3.85
C LEU A 440 15.45 -11.03 2.59
N ARG A 441 15.53 -12.33 2.27
CA ARG A 441 16.21 -12.89 1.08
C ARG A 441 15.22 -13.57 0.15
N VAL A 442 15.61 -13.76 -1.11
CA VAL A 442 14.76 -14.41 -2.13
C VAL A 442 14.43 -15.85 -1.76
N ASP A 443 15.36 -16.54 -1.11
CA ASP A 443 15.21 -17.95 -0.73
C ASP A 443 13.94 -18.21 0.09
N TYR A 444 13.53 -17.25 0.93
CA TYR A 444 12.33 -17.36 1.76
C TYR A 444 11.01 -17.22 0.99
N PHE A 445 11.05 -16.71 -0.24
CA PHE A 445 9.87 -16.66 -1.11
C PHE A 445 9.55 -18.03 -1.70
N HIS A 446 10.53 -18.94 -1.77
CA HIS A 446 10.42 -20.25 -2.43
C HIS A 446 9.78 -20.14 -3.81
N LEU A 447 10.32 -19.23 -4.65
CA LEU A 447 9.80 -18.99 -5.99
C LEU A 447 9.77 -20.33 -6.75
N PRO A 448 8.59 -20.88 -7.10
CA PRO A 448 8.52 -22.11 -7.85
C PRO A 448 9.32 -21.93 -9.13
N PRO A 449 10.15 -22.92 -9.53
CA PRO A 449 10.80 -22.87 -10.82
C PRO A 449 9.70 -22.72 -11.85
N TRP A 450 9.59 -21.52 -12.43
CA TRP A 450 8.74 -21.35 -13.57
C TRP A 450 9.49 -22.07 -14.67
N GLU A 451 9.02 -23.27 -15.01
CA GLU A 451 9.27 -23.83 -16.33
C GLU A 451 8.73 -22.77 -17.27
N ALA A 452 9.60 -21.84 -17.67
CA ALA A 452 9.42 -21.14 -18.90
C ALA A 452 9.14 -22.27 -19.88
N ASN A 453 7.91 -22.35 -20.36
CA ASN A 453 7.70 -22.75 -21.73
C ASN A 453 8.58 -21.80 -22.52
N ALA A 454 9.85 -22.19 -22.62
CA ALA A 454 10.88 -21.62 -23.42
C ALA A 454 10.35 -21.82 -24.82
N THR A 455 9.52 -20.89 -25.22
CA THR A 455 9.30 -20.52 -26.59
C THR A 455 10.68 -20.11 -27.10
N GLY A 456 11.43 -21.11 -27.52
CA GLY A 456 12.25 -21.02 -28.72
C GLY A 456 13.61 -20.34 -28.63
N LEU A 457 14.06 -19.72 -27.54
CA LEU A 457 15.45 -19.27 -27.44
C LEU A 457 16.04 -19.58 -26.07
N ALA A 458 16.60 -20.79 -25.94
CA ALA A 458 17.74 -20.96 -25.04
C ALA A 458 18.81 -19.96 -25.50
N SER A 459 19.44 -19.28 -24.54
CA SER A 459 20.56 -18.35 -24.72
C SER A 459 21.44 -18.73 -25.90
N VAL A 460 21.37 -17.97 -26.99
CA VAL A 460 22.30 -18.11 -28.12
C VAL A 460 23.67 -17.73 -27.58
N ASN A 461 24.62 -18.68 -27.61
CA ASN A 461 26.01 -18.36 -27.33
C ASN A 461 26.50 -17.47 -28.49
N LEU A 462 26.81 -16.20 -28.20
CA LEU A 462 27.21 -15.21 -29.21
C LEU A 462 28.74 -15.12 -29.36
N ASP A 463 29.48 -16.02 -28.71
CA ASP A 463 30.92 -16.09 -28.83
C ASP A 463 31.31 -16.85 -30.12
N GLY A 464 31.89 -16.13 -31.09
CA GLY A 464 32.39 -16.71 -32.33
C GLY A 464 32.13 -15.86 -33.58
N SER A 465 32.48 -16.38 -34.74
CA SER A 465 32.10 -15.81 -36.03
C SER A 465 30.63 -16.11 -36.35
N LEU A 466 29.99 -15.28 -37.18
CA LEU A 466 28.59 -15.47 -37.59
C LEU A 466 28.32 -16.88 -38.16
N ASP A 467 29.30 -17.43 -38.86
CA ASP A 467 29.23 -18.76 -39.47
C ASP A 467 29.24 -19.89 -38.42
N GLU A 468 29.95 -19.70 -37.31
CA GLU A 468 29.99 -20.64 -36.19
C GLU A 468 28.69 -20.58 -35.37
N ILE A 469 28.21 -19.39 -35.07
CA ILE A 469 26.95 -19.17 -34.35
C ILE A 469 25.77 -19.77 -35.13
N MET A 470 25.74 -19.57 -36.46
CA MET A 470 24.69 -20.13 -37.31
C MET A 470 24.72 -21.66 -37.38
N LYS A 471 25.92 -22.27 -37.44
CA LYS A 471 26.07 -23.74 -37.44
C LYS A 471 25.64 -24.35 -36.11
N GLU A 472 26.00 -23.74 -35.00
CA GLU A 472 25.66 -24.23 -33.66
C GLU A 472 24.15 -24.14 -33.41
N TYR A 473 23.54 -23.02 -33.81
CA TYR A 473 22.09 -22.83 -33.74
C TYR A 473 21.34 -23.81 -34.66
N GLU A 474 21.83 -24.04 -35.88
CA GLU A 474 21.26 -25.01 -36.81
C GLU A 474 21.36 -26.45 -36.27
N ALA A 475 22.48 -26.83 -35.65
CA ALA A 475 22.66 -28.13 -35.01
C ALA A 475 21.66 -28.35 -33.85
N GLN A 476 21.46 -27.35 -33.00
CA GLN A 476 20.50 -27.43 -31.88
C GLN A 476 19.05 -27.58 -32.36
N ILE A 477 18.67 -26.86 -33.42
CA ILE A 477 17.34 -26.98 -34.03
C ILE A 477 17.13 -28.37 -34.62
N LEU A 478 18.13 -28.87 -35.37
CA LEU A 478 18.05 -30.19 -35.99
C LEU A 478 18.00 -31.30 -34.94
N ASP A 479 18.73 -31.19 -33.82
CA ASP A 479 18.71 -32.18 -32.74
C ASP A 479 17.33 -32.26 -32.07
N LYS A 480 16.74 -31.11 -31.70
CA LYS A 480 15.38 -31.05 -31.13
C LYS A 480 14.32 -31.59 -32.07
N LEU A 481 14.40 -31.25 -33.37
CA LEU A 481 13.45 -31.73 -34.36
C LEU A 481 13.65 -33.22 -34.67
N TYR A 482 14.86 -33.74 -34.55
CA TYR A 482 15.14 -35.17 -34.77
C TYR A 482 14.48 -36.05 -33.68
N GLN A 483 14.32 -35.55 -32.46
CA GLN A 483 13.57 -36.23 -31.39
C GLN A 483 12.10 -36.46 -31.75
N SER A 484 11.46 -35.50 -32.42
CA SER A 484 10.07 -35.59 -32.86
C SER A 484 9.91 -36.26 -34.24
N PHE A 485 10.96 -36.24 -35.08
CA PHE A 485 10.97 -36.84 -36.42
C PHE A 485 12.28 -37.62 -36.67
N PRO A 486 12.41 -38.86 -36.18
CA PRO A 486 13.66 -39.64 -36.19
C PRO A 486 14.02 -40.25 -37.57
N SER A 487 13.72 -39.55 -38.66
CA SER A 487 14.03 -39.94 -40.03
C SER A 487 14.39 -38.70 -40.85
N SER A 488 15.54 -38.74 -41.53
CA SER A 488 16.00 -37.68 -42.45
C SER A 488 14.94 -37.28 -43.48
N ARG A 489 14.15 -38.25 -43.99
CA ARG A 489 13.06 -37.99 -44.94
C ARG A 489 11.88 -37.27 -44.29
N LYS A 490 11.53 -37.59 -43.04
CA LYS A 490 10.43 -36.93 -42.30
C LYS A 490 10.81 -35.51 -41.90
N LEU A 491 12.04 -35.32 -41.43
CA LEU A 491 12.60 -34.02 -41.07
C LEU A 491 12.66 -33.10 -42.30
N ALA A 492 13.14 -33.61 -43.43
CA ALA A 492 13.23 -32.88 -44.70
C ALA A 492 11.85 -32.42 -45.20
N LYS A 493 10.84 -33.28 -45.09
CA LYS A 493 9.45 -32.95 -45.43
C LYS A 493 8.87 -31.87 -44.50
N ARG A 494 9.20 -31.90 -43.20
CA ARG A 494 8.72 -30.91 -42.22
C ARG A 494 9.36 -29.54 -42.40
N LEU A 495 10.63 -29.50 -42.77
CA LEU A 495 11.44 -28.30 -42.96
C LEU A 495 11.42 -27.77 -44.41
N ASN A 496 10.74 -28.47 -45.33
CA ASN A 496 10.62 -28.13 -46.74
C ASN A 496 11.97 -27.97 -47.46
N VAL A 497 12.90 -28.88 -47.19
CA VAL A 497 14.26 -28.90 -47.77
C VAL A 497 14.57 -30.28 -48.35
N SER A 498 15.61 -30.37 -49.18
CA SER A 498 15.99 -31.65 -49.80
C SER A 498 16.47 -32.66 -48.75
N HIS A 499 16.07 -33.92 -48.93
CA HIS A 499 16.50 -35.03 -48.09
C HIS A 499 18.05 -35.15 -48.03
N THR A 500 18.73 -34.86 -49.14
CA THR A 500 20.20 -34.89 -49.22
C THR A 500 20.84 -33.78 -48.38
N SER A 501 20.27 -32.57 -48.36
CA SER A 501 20.77 -31.47 -47.54
C SER A 501 20.64 -31.76 -46.05
N ILE A 502 19.51 -32.32 -45.61
CA ILE A 502 19.32 -32.69 -44.19
C ILE A 502 20.22 -33.87 -43.82
N ALA A 503 20.36 -34.88 -44.69
CA ALA A 503 21.22 -36.03 -44.41
C ALA A 503 22.71 -35.63 -44.26
N ASN A 504 23.19 -34.69 -45.07
CA ASN A 504 24.53 -34.14 -44.94
C ASN A 504 24.69 -33.35 -43.64
N LYS A 505 23.75 -32.44 -43.33
CA LYS A 505 23.80 -31.65 -42.08
C LYS A 505 23.73 -32.50 -40.81
N LEU A 506 22.88 -33.53 -40.77
CA LEU A 506 22.84 -34.47 -39.64
C LEU A 506 24.16 -35.24 -39.47
N ARG A 507 24.84 -35.56 -40.58
CA ARG A 507 26.15 -36.22 -40.57
C ARG A 507 27.26 -35.29 -40.11
N ASP A 508 27.26 -34.04 -40.59
CA ASP A 508 28.24 -33.02 -40.26
C ASP A 508 28.14 -32.61 -38.78
N TYR A 509 26.92 -32.56 -38.23
CA TYR A 509 26.67 -32.24 -36.82
C TYR A 509 26.68 -33.47 -35.89
N GLY A 510 26.95 -34.68 -36.40
CA GLY A 510 27.06 -35.89 -35.58
C GLY A 510 25.76 -36.40 -34.95
N ILE A 511 24.60 -35.92 -35.40
CA ILE A 511 23.28 -36.27 -34.85
C ILE A 511 22.89 -37.66 -35.36
N ARG A 512 22.94 -38.68 -34.48
CA ARG A 512 22.56 -40.07 -34.79
C ARG A 512 21.46 -40.55 -33.86
N LYS A 513 20.73 -41.57 -34.30
CA LYS A 513 19.72 -42.26 -33.49
C LYS A 513 20.42 -42.87 -32.27
N ARG A 514 20.09 -42.41 -31.06
CA ARG A 514 20.46 -43.08 -29.80
C ARG A 514 19.68 -44.38 -29.65
#